data_AF-A0A800KUI2-F1
#
_entry.id   AF-A0A800KUI2-F1
#
_cell.length_a   1.000
_cell.length_b   1.000
_cell.length_c   1.000
_cell.angle_alpha   90.00
_cell.angle_beta   90.00
_cell.angle_gamma   90.00
#
_symmetry.space_group_name_H-M   'P 1'
#
loop_
_entity.id
_entity.type
_entity.pdbx_description
1 polymer ?
#
loop_
_entity_poly.entity_id
_entity_poly.type
_entity_poly.pdbx_seq_one_letter_code
_entity_poly.pdbx_strand_id
1 'polypeptide(L)' 'MNKSELIDAIAEASELTKADSARALDGFLSAVTGALSGGDSVALVGFG' A
#
# COMPACT_ATOMS: atom_id res chain seq x y z
N MET A 1 -9.11 9.44 -4.62
CA MET A 1 -8.54 8.43 -3.70
C MET A 1 -7.48 9.08 -2.85
N ASN A 2 -7.87 9.55 -1.67
CA ASN A 2 -6.98 9.92 -0.58
C ASN A 2 -6.59 8.67 0.23
N LYS A 3 -5.73 8.83 1.24
CA LYS A 3 -5.23 7.70 2.04
C LYS A 3 -6.36 6.92 2.73
N SER A 4 -7.36 7.60 3.27
CA SER A 4 -8.49 6.97 3.95
C SER A 4 -9.40 6.22 2.97
N GLU A 5 -9.68 6.81 1.81
CA GLU A 5 -10.44 6.15 0.73
C GLU A 5 -9.74 4.89 0.23
N LEU A 6 -8.41 4.91 0.15
CA LEU A 6 -7.61 3.74 -0.25
C LEU A 6 -7.62 2.65 0.83
N ILE A 7 -7.53 3.00 2.11
CA ILE A 7 -7.65 2.03 3.23
C ILE A 7 -9.02 1.36 3.21
N ASP A 8 -10.07 2.12 2.98
CA ASP A 8 -11.44 1.60 2.91
C ASP A 8 -11.60 0.66 1.71
N ALA A 9 -11.07 1.03 0.54
CA ALA A 9 -11.09 0.16 -0.64
C ALA A 9 -10.28 -1.13 -0.45
N ILE A 10 -9.12 -1.06 0.23
CA ILE A 10 -8.33 -2.25 0.58
C ILE A 10 -9.10 -3.14 1.54
N ALA A 11 -9.70 -2.58 2.60
CA ALA A 11 -10.47 -3.34 3.58
C ALA A 11 -11.64 -4.07 2.92
N GLU A 12 -12.38 -3.39 2.04
CA GLU A 12 -13.50 -3.96 1.30
C GLU A 12 -13.06 -5.06 0.33
N ALA A 13 -11.97 -4.85 -0.42
CA ALA A 13 -11.51 -5.80 -1.43
C ALA A 13 -10.75 -7.01 -0.86
N SER A 14 -10.15 -6.89 0.33
CA SER A 14 -9.32 -7.94 0.94
C SER A 14 -9.96 -8.62 2.16
N GLU A 15 -11.19 -8.21 2.53
CA GLU A 15 -11.90 -8.67 3.72
C GLU A 15 -11.11 -8.46 5.04
N LEU A 16 -10.15 -7.54 5.02
CA LEU A 16 -9.37 -7.15 6.19
C LEU A 16 -10.09 -6.11 7.03
N THR A 17 -9.74 -6.02 8.31
CA THR A 17 -10.20 -4.91 9.13
C THR A 17 -9.60 -3.59 8.63
N LYS A 18 -10.26 -2.45 8.88
CA LYS A 18 -9.68 -1.13 8.56
C LYS A 18 -8.32 -0.92 9.23
N ALA A 19 -8.13 -1.44 10.44
CA ALA A 19 -6.87 -1.34 11.17
C ALA A 19 -5.76 -2.14 10.48
N ASP A 20 -6.06 -3.35 10.02
CA ASP A 20 -5.08 -4.18 9.29
C ASP A 20 -4.78 -3.61 7.90
N SER A 21 -5.80 -3.07 7.23
CA SER A 21 -5.65 -2.41 5.93
C SER A 21 -4.80 -1.15 6.02
N ALA A 22 -4.95 -0.36 7.09
CA ALA A 22 -4.10 0.79 7.36
C ALA A 22 -2.64 0.37 7.58
N ARG A 23 -2.40 -0.68 8.39
CA ARG A 23 -1.05 -1.22 8.62
C ARG A 23 -0.43 -1.77 7.34
N ALA A 24 -1.20 -2.47 6.52
CA ALA A 24 -0.75 -3.01 5.24
C ALA A 24 -0.35 -1.90 4.27
N LEU A 25 -1.17 -0.84 4.17
CA LEU A 25 -0.85 0.32 3.33
C LEU A 25 0.39 1.07 3.83
N ASP A 26 0.53 1.27 5.15
CA ASP A 26 1.71 1.92 5.72
C ASP A 26 2.98 1.09 5.50
N GLY A 27 2.91 -0.23 5.66
CA GLY A 27 4.02 -1.15 5.37
C GLY A 27 4.41 -1.10 3.90
N PHE A 28 3.44 -1.12 2.99
CA PHE A 28 3.67 -0.98 1.56
C PHE A 28 4.37 0.34 1.22
N LEU A 29 3.85 1.47 1.72
CA LEU A 29 4.44 2.78 1.49
C LEU A 29 5.87 2.87 2.02
N SER A 30 6.13 2.30 3.20
CA SER A 30 7.48 2.27 3.79
C SER A 30 8.46 1.44 2.95
N ALA A 31 8.04 0.25 2.49
CA ALA A 31 8.88 -0.61 1.66
C ALA A 31 9.20 0.04 0.31
N VAL A 32 8.20 0.63 -0.36
CA VAL A 32 8.40 1.34 -1.63
C VAL A 32 9.28 2.56 -1.45
N THR A 33 9.05 3.36 -0.40
CA THR A 33 9.89 4.53 -0.11
C THR A 33 11.34 4.13 0.15
N GLY A 34 11.56 3.04 0.90
CA GLY A 34 12.90 2.52 1.18
C GLY A 34 13.62 2.08 -0.08
N ALA A 35 12.96 1.30 -0.94
CA ALA A 35 13.52 0.85 -2.21
C ALA A 35 13.90 2.04 -3.11
N LEU A 36 12.96 2.97 -3.35
CA LEU A 36 13.20 4.14 -4.19
C LEU A 36 14.30 5.06 -3.64
N SER A 37 14.36 5.24 -2.31
CA SER A 37 15.40 6.04 -1.67
C SER A 37 16.78 5.36 -1.74
N GLY A 38 16.83 4.03 -1.81
CA GLY A 38 18.04 3.25 -2.05
C GLY A 38 18.51 3.28 -3.50
N GLY A 39 17.74 3.87 -4.42
CA GLY A 39 18.00 3.86 -5.85
C GLY A 39 17.49 2.60 -6.57
N ASP A 40 16.78 1.72 -5.86
CA ASP A 40 16.12 0.57 -6.46
C ASP A 40 14.85 1.00 -7.20
N SER A 41 14.47 0.22 -8.21
CA SER A 41 13.20 0.41 -8.93
C SER A 41 12.15 -0.56 -8.41
N VAL A 42 10.93 -0.05 -8.20
CA VAL A 42 9.78 -0.87 -7.82
C VAL A 42 8.93 -1.09 -9.06
N ALA A 43 8.79 -2.35 -9.47
CA ALA A 43 7.92 -2.75 -10.57
C ALA A 43 6.82 -3.67 -10.03
N LEU A 44 5.55 -3.28 -10.21
CA LEU A 44 4.40 -4.04 -9.75
C LEU A 44 3.63 -4.55 -10.98
N VAL A 45 3.90 -5.80 -11.36
CA VAL A 45 3.22 -6.44 -12.50
C VAL A 45 1.71 -6.37 -12.32
N GLY A 46 1.02 -5.74 -13.27
CA GLY A 46 -0.44 -5.55 -13.24
C GLY A 46 -0.93 -4.24 -12.61
N PHE A 47 -0.04 -3.45 -12.02
CA PHE A 47 -0.32 -2.07 -11.58
C PHE A 47 0.46 -1.05 -12.42
N GLY A 48 1.72 -1.36 -12.71
CA GLY A 48 2.68 -0.50 -13.42
C GLY A 48 4.10 -0.91 -13.13
#